data_AF-A0A1F3VGY2-F1
#
_entry.id   AF-A0A1F3VGY2-F1
#
_cell.length_a   1.000
_cell.length_b   1.000
_cell.length_c   1.000
_cell.angle_alpha   90.00
_cell.angle_beta   90.00
_cell.angle_gamma   90.00
#
_symmetry.space_group_name_H-M   'P 1'
#
loop_
_entity.id
_entity.type
_entity.pdbx_description
1 polymer ?
#
loop_
_entity_poly.entity_id
_entity_poly.type
_entity_poly.pdbx_seq_one_letter_code
_entity_poly.pdbx_strand_id
1 'polypeptide(L)'
;MEKCDCKNKVLVPVLMICVLLFTYVFPRLILNYFDASDPWASYCYQYGFGLLTFLIGMLLIFKTKALKMGRGSETIWLAWLIGGFLIFAGGHAIWIHLALNTPVKG
;
A
#
# COMPACT_ATOMS: atom_id res chain seq x y z
N MET A 1 -32.93 -12.23 -22.76
CA MET A 1 -31.83 -13.16 -22.42
C MET A 1 -30.59 -12.31 -22.16
N GLU A 2 -30.22 -12.15 -20.89
CA GLU A 2 -29.02 -11.44 -20.47
C GLU A 2 -27.80 -12.18 -21.04
N LYS A 3 -26.94 -11.50 -21.81
CA LYS A 3 -25.74 -12.14 -22.39
C LYS A 3 -24.80 -12.48 -21.23
N CYS A 4 -24.52 -13.76 -21.04
CA CYS A 4 -23.49 -14.21 -20.11
C CYS A 4 -22.14 -13.64 -20.55
N ASP A 5 -21.60 -12.67 -19.81
CA ASP A 5 -20.28 -12.09 -20.07
C ASP A 5 -19.19 -13.08 -19.65
N CYS A 6 -18.81 -13.97 -20.58
CA CYS A 6 -17.76 -14.97 -20.38
C CYS A 6 -16.41 -14.36 -19.97
N LYS A 7 -16.15 -13.08 -20.23
CA LYS A 7 -14.92 -12.40 -19.85
C LYS A 7 -14.76 -12.34 -18.32
N ASN A 8 -15.85 -12.11 -17.59
CA ASN A 8 -15.81 -12.00 -16.13
C ASN A 8 -15.65 -13.36 -15.43
N LYS A 9 -16.14 -14.46 -16.03
CA LYS A 9 -15.99 -15.81 -15.48
C LYS A 9 -14.55 -16.31 -15.44
N VAL A 10 -13.68 -15.81 -16.32
CA VAL A 10 -12.24 -16.14 -16.34
C VAL A 10 -11.40 -15.06 -15.68
N LEU A 11 -11.75 -13.78 -15.86
CA LEU A 11 -10.99 -12.66 -15.28
C LEU A 11 -11.01 -12.67 -13.75
N VAL A 12 -12.16 -12.93 -13.13
CA VAL A 12 -12.29 -12.96 -11.67
C VAL A 12 -11.42 -14.04 -11.02
N PRO A 13 -11.46 -15.32 -11.44
CA PRO A 13 -10.60 -16.34 -10.83
C PRO A 13 -9.11 -16.07 -11.09
N VAL A 14 -8.75 -15.54 -12.27
CA VAL A 14 -7.35 -15.14 -12.53
C VAL A 14 -6.90 -14.03 -11.58
N LEU A 15 -7.72 -12.99 -11.39
CA LEU A 15 -7.42 -11.92 -10.42
C LEU A 15 -7.30 -12.46 -9.00
N MET A 16 -8.19 -13.37 -8.59
CA MET A 16 -8.10 -14.01 -7.28
C MET A 16 -6.79 -14.78 -7.10
N ILE A 17 -6.40 -15.59 -8.09
CA ILE A 17 -5.12 -16.32 -8.05
C ILE A 17 -3.94 -15.34 -7.97
N CYS A 18 -3.94 -14.28 -8.77
CA CYS A 18 -2.90 -13.25 -8.72
C CYS A 18 -2.81 -12.58 -7.35
N VAL A 19 -3.95 -12.22 -6.74
CA VAL A 19 -3.99 -11.63 -5.39
C VAL A 19 -3.46 -12.62 -4.36
N LEU A 20 -3.90 -13.88 -4.39
CA LEU A 20 -3.43 -14.90 -3.46
C LEU A 20 -1.92 -15.14 -3.58
N LEU A 21 -1.41 -15.31 -4.81
CA LEU A 21 0.02 -15.43 -5.08
C LEU A 21 0.78 -14.21 -4.58
N PHE A 22 0.29 -13.01 -4.85
CA PHE A 22 0.93 -11.79 -4.39
C PHE A 22 0.97 -11.71 -2.85
N THR A 23 -0.14 -11.97 -2.17
CA THR A 23 -0.21 -11.96 -0.70
C THR A 23 0.69 -13.01 -0.04
N TYR A 24 1.00 -14.09 -0.75
CA TYR A 24 1.88 -15.16 -0.26
C TYR A 24 3.36 -14.89 -0.57
N VAL A 25 3.67 -14.39 -1.77
CA VAL A 25 5.04 -14.14 -2.22
C VAL A 25 5.60 -12.87 -1.60
N PHE A 26 4.80 -11.82 -1.47
CA PHE A 26 5.26 -10.51 -0.99
C PHE A 26 5.92 -10.57 0.40
N PRO A 27 5.32 -11.17 1.45
CA PRO A 27 5.99 -11.30 2.76
C PRO A 27 7.30 -12.07 2.67
N ARG A 28 7.38 -13.09 1.82
CA ARG A 28 8.59 -13.92 1.67
C ARG A 28 9.72 -13.19 0.99
N LEU A 29 9.41 -12.33 0.02
CA LEU A 29 10.40 -11.45 -0.57
C LEU A 29 11.01 -10.53 0.49
N ILE A 30 10.20 -10.00 1.42
CA ILE A 30 10.72 -9.19 2.52
C ILE A 30 11.63 -10.02 3.44
N LEU A 31 11.19 -11.23 3.82
CA LEU A 31 11.95 -12.12 4.69
C LEU A 31 13.24 -12.68 4.05
N ASN A 32 13.40 -12.56 2.73
CA ASN A 32 14.68 -12.87 2.09
C ASN A 32 15.75 -11.80 2.34
N TYR A 33 15.36 -10.57 2.72
CA TYR A 33 16.27 -9.46 2.98
C TYR A 33 16.39 -9.12 4.47
N PHE A 34 15.34 -9.37 5.25
CA PHE A 34 15.27 -9.04 6.68
C PHE A 34 14.88 -10.27 7.50
N ASP A 35 15.40 -10.38 8.73
CA ASP A 35 14.93 -11.38 9.68
C ASP A 35 13.49 -11.05 10.14
N ALA A 36 12.72 -12.08 10.50
CA ALA A 36 11.35 -11.89 10.98
C ALA A 36 11.26 -11.05 12.26
N SER A 37 12.32 -11.00 13.06
CA SER A 37 12.42 -10.17 14.26
C SER A 37 12.87 -8.73 13.98
N ASP A 38 13.32 -8.42 12.77
CA ASP A 38 13.75 -7.08 12.40
C ASP A 38 12.52 -6.14 12.28
N PRO A 39 12.45 -5.02 13.03
CA PRO A 39 11.35 -4.06 12.90
C PRO A 39 11.21 -3.51 11.47
N TRP A 40 12.30 -3.46 10.69
CA TRP A 40 12.26 -3.07 9.28
C TRP A 40 11.53 -4.09 8.41
N ALA A 41 11.52 -5.38 8.76
CA ALA A 41 10.74 -6.39 8.04
C ALA A 41 9.24 -6.09 8.15
N SER A 42 8.77 -5.85 9.38
CA SER A 42 7.37 -5.49 9.65
C SER A 42 6.98 -4.17 8.97
N TYR A 43 7.87 -3.17 9.03
CA TYR A 43 7.69 -1.89 8.36
C TYR A 43 7.55 -2.04 6.83
N CYS A 44 8.50 -2.70 6.19
CA CYS A 44 8.51 -2.92 4.75
C CYS A 44 7.30 -3.75 4.29
N TYR A 45 6.87 -4.72 5.10
CA TYR A 45 5.65 -5.46 4.84
C TYR A 45 4.43 -4.53 4.85
N GLN A 46 4.21 -3.80 5.95
CA GLN A 46 3.00 -3.01 6.16
C GLN A 46 2.91 -1.81 5.21
N TYR A 47 3.97 -0.99 5.10
CA TYR A 47 3.97 0.18 4.24
C TYR A 47 4.32 -0.13 2.79
N GLY A 48 5.08 -1.19 2.50
CA GLY A 48 5.32 -1.62 1.12
C GLY A 48 4.05 -2.20 0.48
N PHE A 49 3.37 -3.11 1.18
CA PHE A 49 2.07 -3.63 0.74
C PHE A 49 1.03 -2.51 0.70
N GLY A 50 1.01 -1.67 1.74
CA GLY A 50 0.17 -0.48 1.84
C GLY A 50 0.39 0.49 0.67
N LEU A 51 1.63 0.74 0.27
CA LEU A 51 1.97 1.61 -0.85
C LEU A 51 1.41 1.06 -2.17
N LEU A 52 1.57 -0.24 -2.42
CA LEU A 52 1.06 -0.86 -3.65
C LEU A 52 -0.46 -0.74 -3.75
N THR A 53 -1.18 -1.05 -2.66
CA THR A 53 -2.64 -0.90 -2.62
C THR A 53 -3.08 0.56 -2.71
N PHE A 54 -2.36 1.48 -2.05
CA PHE A 54 -2.59 2.92 -2.14
C PHE A 54 -2.43 3.44 -3.58
N LEU A 55 -1.35 3.05 -4.27
CA LEU A 55 -1.11 3.44 -5.67
C LEU A 55 -2.21 2.93 -6.61
N ILE A 56 -2.72 1.71 -6.40
CA ILE A 56 -3.87 1.21 -7.17
C ILE A 56 -5.10 2.11 -6.95
N GLY A 57 -5.39 2.47 -5.70
CA GLY A 57 -6.46 3.40 -5.37
C GLY A 57 -6.29 4.77 -6.03
N MET A 58 -5.07 5.32 -5.98
CA MET A 58 -4.72 6.59 -6.64
C MET A 58 -4.93 6.53 -8.15
N LEU A 59 -4.46 5.46 -8.80
CA LEU A 59 -4.66 5.23 -10.23
C LEU A 59 -6.16 5.20 -10.59
N LEU A 60 -6.99 4.55 -9.77
CA LEU A 60 -8.45 4.52 -9.99
C LEU A 60 -9.09 5.89 -9.82
N ILE A 61 -8.70 6.66 -8.81
CA ILE A 61 -9.21 8.02 -8.58
C ILE A 61 -8.93 8.91 -9.80
N PHE A 62 -7.69 8.88 -10.31
CA PHE A 62 -7.31 9.66 -11.49
C PHE A 62 -8.00 9.16 -12.77
N LYS A 63 -8.07 7.83 -12.96
CA LYS A 63 -8.68 7.23 -14.16
C LYS A 63 -10.18 7.49 -14.24
N THR A 64 -10.88 7.46 -13.12
CA THR A 64 -12.33 7.73 -13.06
C THR A 64 -12.66 9.22 -13.06
N LYS A 65 -11.65 10.10 -13.01
CA LYS A 65 -11.80 11.56 -12.88
C LYS A 65 -12.68 11.94 -11.68
N ALA A 66 -12.56 11.18 -10.59
CA ALA A 66 -13.31 11.41 -9.36
C ALA A 66 -12.92 12.73 -8.66
N LEU A 67 -11.74 13.28 -8.98
CA LEU A 67 -11.26 14.58 -8.50
C LEU A 67 -11.16 15.57 -9.66
N LYS A 68 -11.63 16.81 -9.47
CA LYS A 68 -11.35 17.94 -10.37
C LYS A 68 -10.22 18.79 -9.79
N MET A 69 -9.05 18.67 -10.42
CA MET A 69 -7.91 19.53 -10.09
C MET A 69 -8.28 21.01 -10.25
N GLY A 70 -7.90 21.83 -9.27
CA GLY A 70 -8.17 23.28 -9.29
C GLY A 70 -9.44 23.70 -8.53
N ARG A 71 -10.27 22.76 -8.07
CA ARG A 71 -11.47 23.06 -7.25
C ARG A 71 -11.15 23.27 -5.76
N GLY A 72 -9.96 23.79 -5.43
CA GLY A 72 -9.50 24.12 -4.06
C GLY A 72 -9.59 22.96 -3.07
N SER A 73 -10.80 22.73 -2.52
CA SER A 73 -11.14 21.66 -1.59
C SER A 73 -10.70 20.27 -2.07
N GLU A 74 -10.94 19.89 -3.33
CA GLU A 74 -10.55 18.58 -3.85
C GLU A 74 -9.02 18.39 -3.92
N THR A 75 -8.30 19.45 -4.30
CA THR A 75 -6.83 19.45 -4.31
C THR A 75 -6.28 19.32 -2.88
N ILE A 76 -6.91 19.98 -1.90
CA ILE A 76 -6.53 19.89 -0.49
C ILE A 76 -6.76 18.47 0.04
N TRP A 77 -7.89 17.84 -0.28
CA TRP A 77 -8.14 16.46 0.12
C TRP A 77 -7.18 15.47 -0.51
N LEU A 78 -6.80 15.67 -1.78
CA LEU A 78 -5.77 14.87 -2.43
C LEU A 78 -4.40 15.05 -1.74
N ALA A 79 -4.05 16.27 -1.36
CA ALA A 79 -2.83 16.56 -0.62
C ALA A 79 -2.84 15.88 0.76
N TRP A 80 -3.97 15.88 1.47
CA TRP A 80 -4.12 15.15 2.74
C TRP A 80 -4.06 13.64 2.57
N LEU A 81 -4.61 13.10 1.48
CA LEU A 81 -4.56 11.67 1.19
C LEU A 81 -3.12 11.19 0.99
N ILE A 82 -2.35 11.89 0.15
CA ILE A 82 -0.94 11.58 -0.11
C ILE A 82 -0.08 11.90 1.13
N GLY A 83 -0.26 13.08 1.70
CA GLY A 83 0.48 13.56 2.87
C GLY A 83 0.24 12.66 4.08
N GLY A 84 -0.98 12.21 4.32
CA GLY A 84 -1.32 11.29 5.40
C GLY A 84 -0.55 9.98 5.29
N PHE A 85 -0.54 9.35 4.10
CA PHE A 85 0.27 8.15 3.88
C PHE A 85 1.75 8.38 4.19
N LEU A 86 2.32 9.47 3.68
CA LEU A 86 3.73 9.81 3.89
C LEU A 86 4.07 10.14 5.36
N ILE A 87 3.17 10.82 6.07
CA ILE A 87 3.35 11.15 7.49
C ILE A 87 3.36 9.86 8.32
N PHE A 88 2.43 8.94 8.07
CA PHE A 88 2.40 7.67 8.80
C PHE A 88 3.61 6.80 8.46
N ALA A 89 3.96 6.65 7.17
CA ALA A 89 5.11 5.85 6.74
C ALA A 89 6.44 6.45 7.23
N GLY A 90 6.61 7.76 7.11
CA GLY A 90 7.81 8.46 7.55
C GLY A 90 7.92 8.50 9.08
N GLY A 91 6.84 8.82 9.77
CA GLY A 91 6.80 8.85 11.23
C GLY A 91 7.14 7.50 11.86
N HIS A 92 6.60 6.41 11.31
CA HIS A 92 6.92 5.07 11.77
C HIS A 92 8.40 4.72 11.50
N ALA A 93 8.94 5.03 10.32
CA ALA A 93 10.37 4.82 10.04
C ALA A 93 11.27 5.61 10.99
N ILE A 94 10.92 6.87 11.29
CA ILE A 94 11.63 7.71 12.27
C ILE A 94 11.60 7.05 13.65
N TRP A 95 10.44 6.54 14.09
CA TRP A 95 10.33 5.83 15.37
C TRP A 95 11.16 4.56 15.43
N ILE A 96 11.19 3.75 14.37
CA ILE A 96 12.06 2.56 14.30
C ILE A 96 13.52 3.01 14.43
N HIS A 97 13.92 4.02 13.67
CA HIS A 97 15.29 4.53 13.72
C HIS A 97 15.65 5.05 15.12
N LEU A 98 14.77 5.84 15.75
CA LEU A 98 14.99 6.34 17.10
C LEU A 98 15.03 5.20 18.13
N ALA A 99 14.14 4.22 18.04
CA ALA A 99 14.12 3.09 18.96
C ALA A 99 15.41 2.26 18.90
N LEU A 100 15.99 2.09 17.71
CA LEU A 100 17.23 1.33 17.52
C LEU A 100 18.50 2.10 17.92
N ASN A 101 18.47 3.45 17.87
CA ASN A 101 19.66 4.27 18.05
C ASN A 101 19.65 5.14 19.31
N THR A 102 18.53 5.23 20.03
CA THR A 102 18.46 5.99 21.28
C THR A 102 18.94 5.11 22.43
N PRO A 103 20.01 5.50 23.15
CA PRO A 103 20.45 4.77 24.32
C PRO A 103 19.38 4.87 25.41
N VAL A 104 18.83 3.73 25.80
CA VAL A 104 18.00 3.62 27.00
C VAL A 104 18.92 3.55 28.21
N LYS A 105 18.59 4.26 29.30
CA LYS A 105 19.25 4.02 30.59
C LYS A 105 18.90 2.60 31.01
N GLY A 106 19.88 1.69 30.94
CA GLY A 106 19.79 0.34 31.47
C GLY A 106 19.70 0.31 32.99
#